data_AF-A0A257A8R7-F1
#
_entry.id   AF-A0A257A8R7-F1
#
_cell.length_a   1.000
_cell.length_b   1.000
_cell.length_c   1.000
_cell.angle_alpha   90.00
_cell.angle_beta   90.00
_cell.angle_gamma   90.00
#
_symmetry.space_group_name_H-M   'P 1'
#
loop_
_entity.id
_entity.type
_entity.pdbx_description
1 polymer ?
#
loop_
_entity_poly.entity_id
_entity_poly.type
_entity_poly.pdbx_seq_one_letter_code
_entity_poly.pdbx_strand_id
1 'polypeptide(L)'
;CAKCIEHGILHPALSSFVHAIEWTLVTGLKIKGKDIIKEERKKKRYHLSNLIEESHRQGIISDKMYDRLKNFNQTQRRWAAHHKTGDVIEKDMKDVTELFKELVNEICNHLNLK
;
A
#
# COMPACT_ATOMS: atom_id res chain seq x y z
N CYS A 1 -8.21 3.90 8.67
CA CYS A 1 -9.56 3.82 9.29
C CYS A 1 -9.91 5.18 9.89
N ALA A 2 -10.95 5.86 9.38
CA ALA A 2 -11.29 7.24 9.80
C ALA A 2 -11.60 7.34 11.29
N LYS A 3 -12.44 6.43 11.82
CA LYS A 3 -12.74 6.35 13.25
C LYS A 3 -11.50 6.15 14.12
N CYS A 4 -10.54 5.32 13.68
CA CYS A 4 -9.31 5.13 14.43
C CYS A 4 -8.45 6.40 14.48
N ILE A 5 -8.44 7.20 13.40
CA ILE A 5 -7.75 8.50 13.39
C ILE A 5 -8.45 9.47 14.35
N GLU A 6 -9.78 9.58 14.26
CA GLU A 6 -10.60 10.46 15.10
C GLU A 6 -10.39 10.22 16.61
N HIS A 7 -10.14 8.96 16.99
CA HIS A 7 -9.91 8.56 18.38
C HIS A 7 -8.43 8.45 18.78
N GLY A 8 -7.49 8.86 17.93
CA GLY A 8 -6.04 8.77 18.23
C GLY A 8 -5.50 7.34 18.29
N ILE A 9 -6.22 6.36 17.74
CA ILE A 9 -5.86 4.93 17.73
C ILE A 9 -5.03 4.65 16.45
N LEU A 10 -3.80 5.17 16.43
CA LEU A 10 -3.02 5.30 15.19
C LEU A 10 -2.47 3.97 14.65
N HIS A 11 -2.11 3.02 15.50
CA HIS A 11 -1.58 1.71 15.08
C HIS A 11 -2.59 0.90 14.23
N PRO A 12 -3.83 0.66 14.70
CA PRO A 12 -4.89 0.08 13.86
C PRO A 12 -5.20 0.90 12.61
N ALA A 13 -5.17 2.24 12.71
CA ALA A 13 -5.41 3.10 11.55
C ALA A 13 -4.36 2.85 10.47
N LEU A 14 -3.09 2.81 10.86
CA LEU A 14 -1.94 2.57 10.00
C LEU A 14 -1.99 1.17 9.38
N SER A 15 -2.22 0.14 10.19
CA SER A 15 -2.36 -1.25 9.70
C SER A 15 -3.47 -1.38 8.66
N SER A 16 -4.58 -0.64 8.84
CA SER A 16 -5.67 -0.60 7.86
C SER A 16 -5.22 0.02 6.53
N PHE A 17 -4.42 1.09 6.55
CA PHE A 17 -3.91 1.71 5.31
C PHE A 17 -2.90 0.85 4.58
N VAL A 18 -2.02 0.16 5.31
CA VAL A 18 -1.08 -0.79 4.72
C VAL A 18 -1.83 -1.86 3.92
N HIS A 19 -2.83 -2.49 4.56
CA HIS A 19 -3.69 -3.47 3.87
C HIS A 19 -4.44 -2.85 2.69
N ALA A 20 -4.96 -1.63 2.84
CA ALA A 20 -5.68 -0.97 1.75
C ALA A 20 -4.77 -0.74 0.54
N ILE A 21 -3.52 -0.31 0.75
CA ILE A 21 -2.51 -0.16 -0.31
C ILE A 21 -2.21 -1.51 -0.98
N GLU A 22 -1.98 -2.57 -0.21
CA GLU A 22 -1.73 -3.91 -0.75
C GLU A 22 -2.89 -4.39 -1.64
N TRP A 23 -4.13 -4.27 -1.16
CA TRP A 23 -5.32 -4.67 -1.92
C TRP A 23 -5.55 -3.82 -3.17
N THR A 24 -5.23 -2.54 -3.12
CA THR A 24 -5.27 -1.66 -4.29
C THR A 24 -4.30 -2.12 -5.37
N LEU A 25 -3.06 -2.48 -5.01
CA LEU A 25 -2.08 -3.02 -5.96
C LEU A 25 -2.50 -4.38 -6.51
N VAL A 26 -2.96 -5.30 -5.65
CA VAL A 26 -3.47 -6.62 -6.06
C VAL A 26 -4.64 -6.47 -7.04
N THR A 27 -5.54 -5.52 -6.80
CA THR A 27 -6.67 -5.26 -7.70
C THR A 27 -6.20 -4.72 -9.04
N GLY A 28 -5.29 -3.74 -9.05
CA GLY A 28 -4.73 -3.22 -10.29
C GLY A 28 -4.04 -4.30 -11.13
N LEU A 29 -3.28 -5.18 -10.47
CA LEU A 29 -2.61 -6.32 -11.10
C LEU A 29 -3.61 -7.31 -11.70
N LYS A 30 -4.68 -7.62 -10.96
CA LYS A 30 -5.74 -8.50 -11.43
C LYS A 30 -6.41 -7.97 -12.69
N ILE A 31 -6.68 -6.67 -12.76
CA ILE A 31 -7.28 -6.03 -13.93
C ILE A 31 -6.35 -6.09 -15.16
N LYS A 32 -5.03 -6.01 -14.96
CA LYS A 32 -4.03 -6.27 -16.00
C LYS A 32 -3.79 -7.76 -16.30
N GLY A 33 -4.60 -8.65 -15.74
CA GLY A 33 -4.56 -10.10 -16.00
C GLY A 33 -3.60 -10.89 -15.12
N LYS A 34 -3.00 -10.26 -14.10
CA LYS A 34 -2.12 -10.94 -13.14
C LYS A 34 -2.83 -11.20 -11.80
N ASP A 35 -3.27 -12.44 -11.60
CA ASP A 35 -3.98 -12.85 -10.38
C ASP A 35 -3.02 -13.32 -9.28
N ILE A 36 -2.61 -12.37 -8.44
CA ILE A 36 -1.69 -12.63 -7.31
C ILE A 36 -2.28 -13.66 -6.34
N ILE A 37 -3.57 -13.61 -6.04
CA ILE A 37 -4.23 -14.53 -5.09
C ILE A 37 -4.12 -15.97 -5.59
N LYS A 38 -4.31 -16.19 -6.90
CA LYS A 38 -4.14 -17.50 -7.52
C LYS A 38 -2.68 -17.98 -7.48
N GLU A 39 -1.72 -17.07 -7.64
CA GLU A 39 -0.30 -17.39 -7.52
C GLU A 39 0.11 -17.75 -6.08
N GLU A 40 -0.45 -17.09 -5.07
CA GLU A 40 -0.16 -17.37 -3.66
C GLU A 40 -0.62 -18.76 -3.21
N ARG A 41 -1.76 -19.24 -3.75
CA ARG A 41 -2.24 -20.61 -3.52
C ARG A 41 -1.25 -21.68 -3.96
N LYS A 42 -0.29 -21.34 -4.83
CA LYS A 42 0.79 -22.23 -5.30
C LYS A 42 2.08 -22.14 -4.44
N LYS A 43 1.98 -21.65 -3.20
CA LYS A 43 3.07 -21.51 -2.20
C LYS A 43 4.08 -20.37 -2.42
N LYS A 44 3.77 -19.37 -3.25
CA LYS A 44 4.58 -18.15 -3.34
C LYS A 44 3.97 -17.06 -2.47
N ARG A 45 4.60 -16.65 -1.38
CA ARG A 45 4.13 -15.48 -0.60
C ARG A 45 4.53 -14.19 -1.32
N TYR A 46 3.58 -13.28 -1.53
CA TYR A 46 3.84 -11.94 -2.02
C TYR A 46 3.90 -10.97 -0.84
N HIS A 47 5.06 -10.34 -0.66
CA HIS A 47 5.20 -9.20 0.24
C HIS A 47 4.85 -7.89 -0.50
N LEU A 48 4.56 -6.82 0.24
CA LEU A 48 4.31 -5.49 -0.33
C LEU A 48 5.40 -5.06 -1.34
N SER A 49 6.68 -5.36 -1.08
CA SER A 49 7.76 -5.08 -2.05
C SER A 49 7.55 -5.78 -3.39
N ASN A 50 7.09 -7.04 -3.39
CA ASN A 50 6.82 -7.78 -4.61
C ASN A 50 5.63 -7.19 -5.37
N LEU A 51 4.59 -6.73 -4.65
CA LEU A 51 3.44 -6.07 -5.26
C LEU A 51 3.83 -4.74 -5.91
N ILE A 52 4.68 -3.95 -5.25
CA ILE A 52 5.17 -2.67 -5.78
C ILE A 52 5.99 -2.89 -7.06
N GLU A 53 6.96 -3.81 -7.03
CA GLU A 53 7.79 -4.14 -8.19
C GLU A 53 6.96 -4.65 -9.37
N GLU A 54 6.02 -5.55 -9.09
CA GLU A 54 5.17 -6.10 -10.14
C GLU A 54 4.23 -5.03 -10.72
N SER A 55 3.65 -4.17 -9.88
CA SER A 55 2.74 -3.11 -10.34
C SER A 55 3.45 -2.11 -11.24
N HIS A 56 4.69 -1.76 -10.92
CA HIS A 56 5.52 -0.90 -11.76
C HIS A 56 5.89 -1.59 -13.08
N ARG A 57 6.32 -2.86 -13.01
CA ARG A 57 6.66 -3.66 -14.20
C ARG A 57 5.48 -3.82 -15.17
N GLN A 58 4.25 -3.89 -14.67
CA GLN A 58 3.03 -4.00 -15.46
C GLN A 58 2.47 -2.63 -15.91
N GLY A 59 3.16 -1.53 -15.61
CA GLY A 59 2.74 -0.17 -15.96
C GLY A 59 1.43 0.25 -15.29
N ILE A 60 1.13 -0.28 -14.11
CA ILE A 60 -0.05 0.09 -13.31
C ILE A 60 0.20 1.35 -12.50
N ILE A 61 1.46 1.55 -12.11
CA ILE A 61 1.95 2.71 -11.37
C ILE A 61 3.15 3.30 -12.10
N SER A 62 3.27 4.62 -12.04
CA SER A 62 4.38 5.43 -12.56
C SER A 62 5.66 5.27 -11.75
N ASP A 63 6.79 5.71 -12.30
CA ASP A 63 8.08 5.78 -11.60
C ASP A 63 7.96 6.60 -10.31
N LYS A 64 7.26 7.73 -10.36
CA LYS A 64 7.04 8.59 -9.19
C LYS A 64 6.29 7.85 -8.08
N MET A 65 5.25 7.10 -8.43
CA MET A 65 4.48 6.33 -7.43
C MET A 65 5.26 5.15 -6.90
N TYR A 66 6.05 4.49 -7.75
CA TYR A 66 6.95 3.41 -7.37
C TYR A 66 7.94 3.86 -6.29
N ASP A 67 8.62 4.99 -6.47
CA ASP A 67 9.58 5.53 -5.50
C ASP A 67 8.93 5.83 -4.15
N ARG A 68 7.73 6.43 -4.19
CA ARG A 68 6.96 6.72 -2.98
C ARG A 68 6.55 5.48 -2.22
N LEU A 69 6.04 4.46 -2.92
CA LEU A 69 5.68 3.18 -2.31
C LEU A 69 6.91 2.44 -1.76
N LYS A 70 8.07 2.55 -2.41
CA LYS A 70 9.33 2.01 -1.88
C LYS A 70 9.74 2.69 -0.58
N ASN A 71 9.69 4.02 -0.52
CA ASN A 71 9.97 4.77 0.71
C ASN A 71 8.97 4.42 1.82
N PHE A 72 7.68 4.31 1.48
CA PHE A 72 6.65 3.85 2.40
C PHE A 72 6.96 2.46 2.96
N ASN A 73 7.28 1.47 2.11
CA ASN A 73 7.63 0.11 2.54
C ASN A 73 8.89 0.05 3.44
N GLN A 74 9.88 0.93 3.21
CA GLN A 74 11.02 1.07 4.13
C GLN A 74 10.59 1.65 5.48
N THR A 75 9.70 2.65 5.46
CA THR A 75 9.15 3.28 6.66
C THR A 75 8.29 2.29 7.46
N GLN A 76 7.48 1.48 6.78
CA GLN A 76 6.72 0.37 7.35
C GLN A 76 7.60 -0.64 8.08
N ARG A 77 8.72 -1.04 7.46
CA ARG A 77 9.71 -1.92 8.09
C ARG A 77 10.38 -1.27 9.30
N ARG A 78 10.62 0.05 9.27
CA ARG A 78 11.12 0.80 10.43
C ARG A 78 10.08 0.83 11.55
N TRP A 79 8.82 1.16 11.29
CA TRP A 79 7.75 1.06 12.29
C TRP A 79 7.67 -0.36 12.87
N ALA A 80 7.76 -1.38 12.02
CA ALA A 80 7.81 -2.78 12.42
C ALA A 80 8.97 -3.09 13.38
N ALA A 81 10.17 -2.60 13.09
CA ALA A 81 11.36 -2.77 13.94
C ALA A 81 11.33 -1.91 15.22
N HIS A 82 10.71 -0.73 15.16
CA HIS A 82 10.58 0.23 16.26
C HIS A 82 9.32 0.04 17.12
N HIS A 83 8.58 -1.08 17.00
CA HIS A 83 7.55 -1.47 17.99
C HIS A 83 8.06 -1.54 19.44
N LYS A 84 9.37 -1.35 19.69
CA LYS A 84 9.98 -1.12 21.00
C LYS A 84 9.80 0.30 21.56
N THR A 85 9.45 1.30 20.75
CA THR A 85 9.23 2.70 21.19
C THR A 85 7.77 3.16 21.07
N GLY A 86 6.93 2.50 20.27
CA GLY A 86 5.47 2.66 20.31
C GLY A 86 4.86 3.88 19.62
N ASP A 87 5.65 4.86 19.18
CA ASP A 87 5.11 6.10 18.63
C ASP A 87 4.92 6.05 17.11
N VAL A 88 3.66 5.96 16.67
CA VAL A 88 3.22 6.43 15.35
C VAL A 88 2.73 7.85 15.54
N ILE A 89 3.24 8.80 14.76
CA ILE A 89 2.84 10.21 14.89
C ILE A 89 1.77 10.58 13.88
N GLU A 90 0.96 11.61 14.17
CA GLU A 90 -0.11 12.08 13.27
C GLU A 90 0.39 12.42 11.85
N LYS A 91 1.64 12.88 11.73
CA LYS A 91 2.28 13.15 10.44
C LYS A 91 2.35 11.89 9.57
N ASP A 92 2.72 10.74 10.14
CA ASP A 92 2.78 9.47 9.42
C ASP A 92 1.40 9.07 8.90
N MET A 93 0.35 9.36 9.68
CA MET A 93 -1.04 9.11 9.29
C MET A 93 -1.52 10.01 8.15
N LYS A 94 -1.11 11.27 8.15
CA LYS A 94 -1.40 12.18 7.03
C LYS A 94 -0.70 11.72 5.75
N ASP A 95 0.59 11.39 5.85
CA ASP A 95 1.39 10.98 4.71
C ASP A 95 0.89 9.67 4.08
N VAL A 96 0.50 8.67 4.89
CA VAL A 96 -0.06 7.42 4.37
C VAL A 96 -1.46 7.61 3.78
N THR A 97 -2.26 8.52 4.34
CA THR A 97 -3.59 8.83 3.81
C THR A 97 -3.51 9.45 2.42
N GLU A 98 -2.61 10.42 2.24
CA GLU A 98 -2.39 11.06 0.93
C GLU A 98 -1.80 10.09 -0.08
N LEU A 99 -0.80 9.30 0.31
CA LEU A 99 -0.25 8.24 -0.54
C LEU A 99 -1.33 7.27 -1.04
N PHE A 100 -2.21 6.82 -0.14
CA PHE A 100 -3.30 5.92 -0.51
C PHE A 100 -4.27 6.56 -1.52
N LYS A 101 -4.68 7.81 -1.28
CA LYS A 101 -5.57 8.54 -2.20
C LYS A 101 -4.94 8.68 -3.60
N GLU A 102 -3.68 9.08 -3.65
CA GLU A 102 -2.96 9.27 -4.91
C GLU A 102 -2.79 7.94 -5.65
N LEU A 103 -2.47 6.85 -4.95
CA LEU A 103 -2.39 5.52 -5.54
C LEU A 103 -3.73 5.08 -6.15
N VAL A 104 -4.83 5.26 -5.41
CA VAL A 104 -6.17 4.90 -5.92
C VAL A 104 -6.50 5.72 -7.17
N ASN A 105 -6.30 7.04 -7.12
CA ASN A 105 -6.54 7.91 -8.27
C ASN A 105 -5.70 7.50 -9.48
N GLU A 106 -4.43 7.18 -9.28
CA GLU A 106 -3.53 6.77 -10.36
C GLU A 106 -3.96 5.46 -11.00
N ILE A 107 -4.35 4.47 -10.20
CA ILE A 107 -4.83 3.18 -10.72
C ILE A 107 -6.18 3.34 -11.43
N CYS A 108 -7.12 4.10 -10.88
CA CYS A 108 -8.41 4.38 -11.52
C CYS A 108 -8.22 5.05 -12.89
N ASN A 109 -7.33 6.05 -12.96
CA ASN A 109 -7.02 6.76 -14.20
C ASN A 109 -6.33 5.86 -15.24
N HIS A 110 -5.35 5.06 -14.84
CA HIS A 110 -4.63 4.16 -15.76
C HIS A 110 -5.47 2.98 -16.25
N LEU A 111 -6.47 2.56 -15.47
CA LEU A 111 -7.33 1.44 -15.81
C LEU A 111 -8.68 1.86 -16.40
N ASN A 112 -8.92 3.16 -16.62
CA ASN A 112 -10.19 3.71 -17.10
C ASN A 112 -11.41 3.22 -16.30
N LEU A 113 -11.24 3.01 -15.00
CA LEU A 113 -12.32 2.62 -14.11
C LEU A 113 -13.11 3.88 -13.78
N LYS A 114 -14.24 4.08 -14.47
CA LYS A 114 -15.24 5.12 -14.17
C LYS A 114 -16.30 4.58 -13.23
#